data_AF-A0AAJ7X3F4-F1
#
_entry.id   AF-A0AAJ7X3F4-F1
#
_cell.length_a   1.000
_cell.length_b   1.000
_cell.length_c   1.000
_cell.angle_alpha   90.00
_cell.angle_beta   90.00
_cell.angle_gamma   90.00
#
_symmetry.space_group_name_H-M   'P 1'
#
loop_
_entity.id
_entity.type
_entity.pdbx_description
1 polymer ?
#
loop_
_entity_poly.entity_id
_entity_poly.type
_entity_poly.pdbx_seq_one_letter_code
_entity_poly.pdbx_strand_id
1 'polypeptide(L)'
;MHDPDISLMLVAPSAACMPLENVRVELSSRYCRAVLPEHEPRVSEIWQARMRHQPWLYNGSKFRLHSAEMEADGTLRMRLGLTCYRDFLGTNWAAEARRLQEHGERDAGSSQAYLAEPLGVGAVLVTADGQGVFLRRSHMVGEAAGQIDIPGGHPEPKAVAPGGDDERLRPEDLQPELVARELYDSILAEIRDEVNLPLACLSPPLLMGIARNNTSAGRPSAEFYVRCSLDSEEVRVLYLQGGPEAQESTNIVFIPRERLSTLERDSSVWGELCPSAKGGVRLFSLLGPDLGDDRPWRGGVELAGGNTNGTS
;
A
#
# COMPACT_ATOMS: atom_id res chain seq x y z
N MET A 1 -13.10 -17.49 7.26
CA MET A 1 -12.32 -17.79 8.48
C MET A 1 -12.02 -16.42 9.10
N HIS A 2 -11.66 -16.31 10.38
CA HIS A 2 -11.17 -15.02 10.90
C HIS A 2 -9.64 -15.11 10.91
N ASP A 3 -8.97 -14.43 9.98
CA ASP A 3 -7.51 -14.33 10.00
C ASP A 3 -7.11 -13.25 11.02
N PRO A 4 -6.42 -13.59 12.12
CA PRO A 4 -6.05 -12.64 13.16
C PRO A 4 -4.96 -11.64 12.70
N ASP A 5 -4.23 -11.93 11.62
CA ASP A 5 -3.13 -11.10 11.13
C ASP A 5 -3.64 -9.82 10.46
N ILE A 6 -4.93 -9.79 10.06
CA ILE A 6 -5.54 -8.65 9.38
C ILE A 6 -6.84 -8.20 10.04
N SER A 7 -7.13 -6.91 9.92
CA SER A 7 -8.47 -6.37 10.18
C SER A 7 -8.85 -5.35 9.10
N LEU A 8 -10.15 -5.23 8.80
CA LEU A 8 -10.63 -4.25 7.84
C LEU A 8 -11.10 -3.01 8.58
N MET A 9 -10.50 -1.86 8.26
CA MET A 9 -10.87 -0.56 8.81
C MET A 9 -12.00 0.08 7.99
N LEU A 10 -11.97 -0.10 6.67
CA LEU A 10 -12.94 0.46 5.73
C LEU A 10 -13.15 -0.50 4.57
N VAL A 11 -14.40 -0.66 4.13
CA VAL A 11 -14.77 -1.31 2.87
C VAL A 11 -15.60 -0.32 2.07
N ALA A 12 -15.28 -0.12 0.79
CA ALA A 12 -16.06 0.75 -0.08
C ALA A 12 -17.53 0.29 -0.16
N PRO A 13 -18.51 1.21 -0.29
CA PRO A 13 -19.94 0.90 -0.16
C PRO A 13 -20.54 0.12 -1.33
N SER A 14 -19.82 -0.05 -2.44
CA SER A 14 -20.29 -0.78 -3.61
C SER A 14 -19.15 -1.39 -4.42
N ALA A 15 -19.48 -2.30 -5.35
CA ALA A 15 -18.56 -2.85 -6.34
C ALA A 15 -17.98 -1.77 -7.30
N ALA A 16 -18.38 -0.50 -7.19
CA ALA A 16 -17.80 0.58 -7.97
C ALA A 16 -16.46 1.07 -7.41
N CYS A 17 -16.11 0.72 -6.16
CA CYS A 17 -14.98 1.27 -5.41
C CYS A 17 -15.00 2.80 -5.34
N MET A 18 -13.98 3.39 -4.71
CA MET A 18 -13.85 4.84 -4.58
C MET A 18 -12.84 5.37 -5.61
N PRO A 19 -13.27 6.09 -6.65
CA PRO A 19 -12.34 6.82 -7.51
C PRO A 19 -11.84 8.09 -6.79
N LEU A 20 -10.76 8.69 -7.29
CA LEU A 20 -10.10 9.85 -6.67
C LEU A 20 -11.07 11.01 -6.39
N GLU A 21 -12.01 11.28 -7.31
CA GLU A 21 -13.00 12.35 -7.15
C GLU A 21 -13.93 12.19 -5.94
N ASN A 22 -14.03 10.98 -5.38
CA ASN A 22 -14.85 10.68 -4.21
C ASN A 22 -14.03 10.59 -2.91
N VAL A 23 -12.73 10.89 -2.95
CA VAL A 23 -11.86 10.92 -1.77
C VAL A 23 -11.54 12.37 -1.40
N ARG A 24 -11.63 12.68 -0.11
CA ARG A 24 -11.28 13.97 0.48
C ARG A 24 -10.26 13.71 1.58
N VAL A 25 -9.18 14.50 1.58
CA VAL A 25 -8.16 14.44 2.61
C VAL A 25 -8.35 15.63 3.56
N GLU A 26 -8.14 15.40 4.85
CA GLU A 26 -8.06 16.43 5.87
C GLU A 26 -6.69 16.32 6.55
N LEU A 27 -5.87 17.37 6.44
CA LEU A 27 -4.50 17.40 6.95
C LEU A 27 -4.42 18.23 8.23
N SER A 28 -3.78 17.68 9.26
CA SER A 28 -3.46 18.44 10.46
C SER A 28 -2.45 17.73 11.34
N SER A 29 -1.62 18.51 12.02
CA SER A 29 -0.72 18.05 13.07
C SER A 29 -1.45 17.33 14.21
N ARG A 30 -2.76 17.58 14.42
CA ARG A 30 -3.58 16.82 15.39
C ARG A 30 -3.78 15.36 15.02
N TYR A 31 -3.55 15.01 13.76
CA TYR A 31 -3.60 13.64 13.24
C TYR A 31 -2.23 12.97 13.22
N CYS A 32 -1.18 13.64 13.69
CA CYS A 32 0.12 13.03 13.90
C CYS A 32 0.10 12.12 15.14
N ARG A 33 1.16 11.33 15.30
CA ARG A 33 1.35 10.47 16.48
C ARG A 33 1.37 11.33 17.75
N ALA A 34 0.64 10.92 18.78
CA ALA A 34 0.79 11.50 20.11
C ALA A 34 2.16 11.10 20.67
N VAL A 35 2.89 12.05 21.27
CA VAL A 35 4.22 11.78 21.82
C VAL A 35 4.07 11.32 23.26
N LEU A 36 4.65 10.15 23.56
CA LEU A 36 4.81 9.65 24.92
C LEU A 36 6.24 9.93 25.39
N PRO A 37 6.49 10.99 26.20
CA PRO A 37 7.84 11.50 26.45
C PRO A 37 8.81 10.45 27.00
N GLU A 38 8.34 9.54 27.84
CA GLU A 38 9.15 8.46 28.41
C GLU A 38 9.58 7.39 27.37
N HIS A 39 8.91 7.31 26.22
CA HIS A 39 9.23 6.36 25.15
C HIS A 39 10.15 6.96 24.07
N GLU A 40 10.22 8.27 23.93
CA GLU A 40 11.07 8.91 22.90
C GLU A 40 12.58 8.58 23.00
N PRO A 41 13.17 8.41 24.20
CA PRO A 41 14.53 7.88 24.30
C PRO A 41 14.67 6.51 23.64
N ARG A 42 13.65 5.64 23.79
CA ARG A 42 13.65 4.30 23.21
C ARG A 42 13.57 4.32 21.67
N VAL A 43 12.75 5.20 21.10
CA VAL A 43 12.70 5.42 19.63
C VAL A 43 14.08 5.81 19.11
N SER A 44 14.76 6.72 19.81
CA SER A 44 16.11 7.17 19.45
C SER A 44 17.15 6.06 19.57
N GLU A 45 17.11 5.26 20.64
CA GLU A 45 17.99 4.09 20.81
C GLU A 45 17.84 3.06 19.70
N ILE A 46 16.59 2.71 19.34
CA ILE A 46 16.29 1.75 18.27
C ILE A 46 16.85 2.25 16.94
N TRP A 47 16.62 3.52 16.61
CA TRP A 47 17.12 4.14 15.39
C TRP A 47 18.65 4.13 15.33
N GLN A 48 19.33 4.57 16.40
CA GLN A 48 20.78 4.59 16.46
C GLN A 48 21.37 3.18 16.38
N ALA A 49 20.73 2.20 17.02
CA ALA A 49 21.14 0.79 16.90
C ALA A 49 21.02 0.28 15.46
N ARG A 50 19.94 0.64 14.76
CA ARG A 50 19.75 0.25 13.37
C ARG A 50 20.78 0.91 12.44
N MET A 51 21.00 2.20 12.59
CA MET A 51 22.00 2.97 11.81
C MET A 51 23.43 2.43 11.97
N ARG A 52 23.79 1.90 13.16
CA ARG A 52 25.11 1.24 13.34
C ARG A 52 25.30 -0.03 12.50
N HIS A 53 24.22 -0.75 12.21
CA HIS A 53 24.27 -2.00 11.42
C HIS A 53 24.00 -1.75 9.94
N GLN A 54 23.24 -0.70 9.62
CA GLN A 54 22.83 -0.34 8.26
C GLN A 54 23.00 1.18 8.05
N PRO A 55 24.25 1.67 7.90
CA PRO A 55 24.56 3.10 7.84
C PRO A 55 23.99 3.82 6.61
N TRP A 56 23.52 3.08 5.61
CA TRP A 56 22.86 3.61 4.42
C TRP A 56 21.36 3.89 4.61
N LEU A 57 20.76 3.50 5.74
CA LEU A 57 19.36 3.83 6.00
C LEU A 57 19.16 5.34 6.12
N TYR A 58 18.08 5.83 5.53
CA TYR A 58 17.63 7.21 5.69
C TYR A 58 16.28 7.23 6.40
N ASN A 59 15.98 8.33 7.10
CA ASN A 59 14.69 8.53 7.73
C ASN A 59 13.74 9.24 6.76
N GLY A 60 12.93 8.49 6.03
CA GLY A 60 11.93 9.06 5.13
C GLY A 60 10.66 9.49 5.86
N SER A 61 10.11 10.66 5.51
CA SER A 61 8.77 11.06 5.95
C SER A 61 7.70 10.18 5.28
N LYS A 62 6.57 9.97 5.98
CA LYS A 62 5.43 9.16 5.52
C LYS A 62 4.12 9.82 5.93
N PHE A 63 3.04 9.56 5.20
CA PHE A 63 1.69 9.90 5.65
C PHE A 63 1.28 9.01 6.81
N ARG A 64 0.64 9.58 7.84
CA ARG A 64 0.04 8.84 8.95
C ARG A 64 -1.47 8.82 8.78
N LEU A 65 -2.09 7.65 8.77
CA LEU A 65 -3.55 7.55 8.79
C LEU A 65 -4.07 7.65 10.23
N HIS A 66 -4.87 8.68 10.52
CA HIS A 66 -5.57 8.81 11.79
C HIS A 66 -6.95 8.14 11.75
N SER A 67 -7.80 8.54 10.80
CA SER A 67 -9.10 7.90 10.58
C SER A 67 -9.57 8.02 9.14
N ALA A 68 -10.54 7.18 8.77
CA ALA A 68 -11.17 7.15 7.45
C ALA A 68 -12.65 6.86 7.64
N GLU A 69 -13.51 7.77 7.18
CA GLU A 69 -14.95 7.73 7.42
C GLU A 69 -15.73 8.04 6.14
N MET A 70 -16.81 7.30 5.91
CA MET A 70 -17.75 7.60 4.84
C MET A 70 -18.67 8.75 5.27
N GLU A 71 -18.74 9.78 4.44
CA GLU A 71 -19.64 10.91 4.61
C GLU A 71 -21.04 10.58 4.06
N ALA A 72 -22.04 11.36 4.49
CA ALA A 72 -23.43 11.16 4.08
C ALA A 72 -23.67 11.36 2.56
N ASP A 73 -22.79 12.13 1.89
CA ASP A 73 -22.82 12.34 0.44
C ASP A 73 -22.14 11.22 -0.36
N GLY A 74 -21.64 10.18 0.33
CA GLY A 74 -20.96 9.04 -0.28
C GLY A 74 -19.48 9.28 -0.54
N THR A 75 -18.91 10.43 -0.17
CA THR A 75 -17.46 10.66 -0.22
C THR A 75 -16.73 10.01 0.95
N LEU A 76 -15.46 9.64 0.75
CA LEU A 76 -14.58 9.17 1.80
C LEU A 76 -13.75 10.33 2.34
N ARG A 77 -13.82 10.61 3.64
CA ARG A 77 -12.91 11.54 4.32
C ARG A 77 -11.78 10.77 4.98
N MET A 78 -10.55 11.03 4.56
CA MET A 78 -9.32 10.51 5.17
C MET A 78 -8.62 11.61 5.97
N ARG A 79 -8.46 11.40 7.28
CA ARG A 79 -7.74 12.32 8.17
C ARG A 79 -6.30 11.87 8.29
N LEU A 80 -5.37 12.67 7.80
CA LEU A 80 -3.96 12.31 7.70
C LEU A 80 -3.08 13.29 8.49
N GLY A 81 -2.12 12.73 9.22
CA GLY A 81 -0.97 13.43 9.76
C GLY A 81 0.29 13.07 8.99
N LEU A 82 1.43 13.43 9.55
CA LEU A 82 2.74 12.98 9.09
C LEU A 82 3.41 12.11 10.17
N THR A 83 4.29 11.24 9.72
CA THR A 83 5.15 10.39 10.53
C THR A 83 6.45 10.14 9.77
N CYS A 84 7.33 9.27 10.27
CA CYS A 84 8.55 8.90 9.58
C CYS A 84 8.96 7.45 9.84
N TYR A 85 9.91 6.95 9.04
CA TYR A 85 10.40 5.59 9.14
C TYR A 85 11.06 5.29 10.51
N ARG A 86 11.78 6.26 11.07
CA ARG A 86 12.35 6.17 12.43
C ARG A 86 11.27 5.89 13.47
N ASP A 87 10.18 6.66 13.44
CA ASP A 87 9.09 6.51 14.40
C ASP A 87 8.38 5.17 14.21
N PHE A 88 8.17 4.73 12.96
CA PHE A 88 7.64 3.40 12.67
C PHE A 88 8.46 2.28 13.33
N LEU A 89 9.80 2.32 13.17
CA LEU A 89 10.69 1.34 13.79
C LEU A 89 10.65 1.41 15.32
N GLY A 90 10.52 2.62 15.87
CA GLY A 90 10.47 2.86 17.31
C GLY A 90 9.12 2.61 17.98
N THR A 91 8.04 2.47 17.21
CA THR A 91 6.68 2.25 17.77
C THR A 91 6.00 0.99 17.22
N ASN A 92 5.67 0.94 15.93
CA ASN A 92 4.89 -0.17 15.37
C ASN A 92 5.73 -1.45 15.31
N TRP A 93 7.02 -1.33 14.96
CA TRP A 93 7.96 -2.44 14.85
C TRP A 93 8.75 -2.70 16.14
N ALA A 94 8.50 -1.92 17.19
CA ALA A 94 9.17 -2.08 18.47
C ALA A 94 8.59 -3.28 19.25
N ALA A 95 9.41 -3.90 20.09
CA ALA A 95 8.95 -5.00 20.96
C ALA A 95 7.85 -4.52 21.94
N GLU A 96 7.85 -3.22 22.25
CA GLU A 96 6.94 -2.56 23.15
C GLU A 96 5.63 -2.11 22.48
N ALA A 97 5.40 -2.41 21.18
CA ALA A 97 4.24 -1.94 20.42
C ALA A 97 2.89 -2.23 21.12
N ARG A 98 2.71 -3.45 21.63
CA ARG A 98 1.48 -3.82 22.37
C ARG A 98 1.27 -2.96 23.62
N ARG A 99 2.35 -2.64 24.35
CA ARG A 99 2.27 -1.77 25.52
C ARG A 99 1.88 -0.35 25.13
N LEU A 100 2.40 0.17 24.01
CA LEU A 100 1.99 1.46 23.46
C LEU A 100 0.50 1.45 23.08
N GLN A 101 0.00 0.35 22.51
CA GLN A 101 -1.43 0.20 22.23
C GLN A 101 -2.28 0.23 23.49
N GLU A 102 -1.89 -0.52 24.51
CA GLU A 102 -2.58 -0.53 25.81
C GLU A 102 -2.55 0.84 26.50
N HIS A 103 -1.47 1.61 26.34
CA HIS A 103 -1.38 2.99 26.83
C HIS A 103 -2.31 3.92 26.04
N GLY A 104 -2.28 3.85 24.70
CA GLY A 104 -3.11 4.69 23.83
C GLY A 104 -4.61 4.48 24.08
N GLU A 105 -5.03 3.24 24.32
CA GLU A 105 -6.41 2.92 24.67
C GLU A 105 -6.82 3.58 26.00
N ARG A 106 -5.96 3.54 27.02
CA ARG A 106 -6.25 4.13 28.33
C ARG A 106 -6.25 5.66 28.34
N ASP A 107 -5.30 6.27 27.65
CA ASP A 107 -5.06 7.72 27.75
C ASP A 107 -5.89 8.51 26.74
N ALA A 108 -6.17 7.93 25.57
CA ALA A 108 -6.78 8.62 24.43
C ALA A 108 -7.95 7.86 23.80
N GLY A 109 -8.34 6.68 24.33
CA GLY A 109 -9.40 5.85 23.73
C GLY A 109 -9.05 5.34 22.33
N SER A 110 -7.75 5.23 22.02
CA SER A 110 -7.27 4.74 20.74
C SER A 110 -5.97 3.98 20.89
N SER A 111 -6.02 2.66 20.65
CA SER A 111 -4.83 1.81 20.59
C SER A 111 -3.75 2.31 19.63
N GLN A 112 -4.08 3.18 18.67
CA GLN A 112 -3.12 3.66 17.67
C GLN A 112 -2.53 5.04 18.02
N ALA A 113 -2.93 5.66 19.14
CA ALA A 113 -2.55 7.03 19.49
C ALA A 113 -1.03 7.26 19.56
N TYR A 114 -0.31 6.32 20.18
CA TYR A 114 1.15 6.38 20.36
C TYR A 114 1.94 5.64 19.26
N LEU A 115 1.28 5.22 18.18
CA LEU A 115 1.89 4.52 17.06
C LEU A 115 2.07 5.46 15.85
N ALA A 116 3.15 5.25 15.11
CA ALA A 116 3.51 5.98 13.92
C ALA A 116 2.50 5.81 12.78
N GLU A 117 1.95 4.61 12.60
CA GLU A 117 0.87 4.30 11.64
C GLU A 117 1.14 4.82 10.20
N PRO A 118 2.32 4.55 9.61
CA PRO A 118 2.57 4.97 8.23
C PRO A 118 1.59 4.27 7.28
N LEU A 119 0.88 5.05 6.48
CA LEU A 119 -0.10 4.58 5.51
C LEU A 119 0.62 3.93 4.33
N GLY A 120 0.39 2.64 4.12
CA GLY A 120 0.79 1.95 2.89
C GLY A 120 -0.25 2.12 1.77
N VAL A 121 0.15 1.76 0.56
CA VAL A 121 -0.74 1.52 -0.57
C VAL A 121 -0.44 0.14 -1.18
N GLY A 122 -1.46 -0.57 -1.62
CA GLY A 122 -1.33 -1.84 -2.31
C GLY A 122 -2.34 -1.97 -3.45
N ALA A 123 -2.06 -2.82 -4.45
CA ALA A 123 -2.94 -3.02 -5.59
C ALA A 123 -3.26 -4.49 -5.85
N VAL A 124 -4.55 -4.82 -5.86
CA VAL A 124 -5.04 -5.98 -6.60
C VAL A 124 -5.03 -5.61 -8.09
N LEU A 125 -3.92 -5.92 -8.75
CA LEU A 125 -3.69 -5.71 -10.18
C LEU A 125 -4.20 -6.92 -10.97
N VAL A 126 -5.08 -6.69 -11.96
CA VAL A 126 -5.65 -7.76 -12.81
C VAL A 126 -5.33 -7.54 -14.29
N THR A 127 -4.75 -8.55 -14.94
CA THR A 127 -4.38 -8.55 -16.37
C THR A 127 -5.59 -8.72 -17.31
N ALA A 128 -5.37 -8.49 -18.60
CA ALA A 128 -6.42 -8.60 -19.63
C ALA A 128 -7.00 -10.02 -19.76
N ASP A 129 -6.21 -11.05 -19.47
CA ASP A 129 -6.59 -12.46 -19.44
C ASP A 129 -7.07 -12.94 -18.05
N GLY A 130 -7.38 -12.00 -17.15
CA GLY A 130 -8.03 -12.30 -15.87
C GLY A 130 -7.11 -12.91 -14.82
N GLN A 131 -5.81 -12.58 -14.81
CA GLN A 131 -4.89 -12.99 -13.76
C GLN A 131 -4.63 -11.86 -12.75
N GLY A 132 -4.76 -12.14 -11.47
CA GLY A 132 -4.24 -11.31 -10.39
C GLY A 132 -2.72 -11.42 -10.32
N VAL A 133 -2.03 -10.28 -10.26
CA VAL A 133 -0.56 -10.19 -10.21
C VAL A 133 -0.09 -10.10 -8.76
N PHE A 134 0.86 -10.97 -8.40
CA PHE A 134 1.49 -11.04 -7.10
C PHE A 134 3.01 -11.14 -7.23
N LEU A 135 3.73 -10.77 -6.18
CA LEU A 135 5.18 -10.76 -6.12
C LEU A 135 5.69 -11.65 -4.99
N ARG A 136 6.68 -12.48 -5.27
CA ARG A 136 7.44 -13.19 -4.24
C ARG A 136 8.51 -12.26 -3.69
N ARG A 137 8.30 -11.73 -2.49
CA ARG A 137 9.26 -10.82 -1.84
C ARG A 137 10.63 -11.49 -1.68
N SER A 138 11.70 -10.73 -1.92
CA SER A 138 13.07 -11.20 -1.71
C SER A 138 13.32 -11.59 -0.25
N HIS A 139 14.28 -12.47 0.02
CA HIS A 139 14.69 -12.77 1.40
C HIS A 139 15.50 -11.65 2.06
N MET A 140 15.89 -10.63 1.27
CA MET A 140 16.75 -9.53 1.72
C MET A 140 15.96 -8.29 2.17
N VAL A 141 14.64 -8.29 2.05
CA VAL A 141 13.78 -7.16 2.47
C VAL A 141 13.56 -7.15 4.00
N GLY A 142 13.24 -5.98 4.54
CA GLY A 142 13.08 -5.77 5.98
C GLY A 142 11.77 -6.30 6.59
N GLU A 143 10.70 -6.47 5.81
CA GLU A 143 9.39 -6.96 6.24
C GLU A 143 8.91 -8.10 5.31
N ALA A 144 8.32 -9.16 5.88
CA ALA A 144 7.67 -10.24 5.14
C ALA A 144 8.59 -10.99 4.13
N ALA A 145 9.87 -11.17 4.46
CA ALA A 145 10.86 -11.82 3.60
C ALA A 145 10.40 -13.21 3.10
N GLY A 146 10.38 -13.41 1.78
CA GLY A 146 9.96 -14.66 1.13
C GLY A 146 8.44 -14.89 1.05
N GLN A 147 7.61 -14.00 1.59
CA GLN A 147 6.14 -14.09 1.46
C GLN A 147 5.67 -13.60 0.08
N ILE A 148 4.43 -13.95 -0.27
CA ILE A 148 3.73 -13.38 -1.43
C ILE A 148 3.13 -12.04 -1.02
N ASP A 149 3.33 -11.02 -1.85
CA ASP A 149 2.71 -9.71 -1.74
C ASP A 149 1.91 -9.36 -3.00
N ILE A 150 1.11 -8.32 -2.88
CA ILE A 150 0.60 -7.55 -4.02
C ILE A 150 1.56 -6.38 -4.29
N PRO A 151 1.61 -5.82 -5.51
CA PRO A 151 2.40 -4.61 -5.77
C PRO A 151 1.97 -3.46 -4.85
N GLY A 152 2.93 -2.69 -4.35
CA GLY A 152 2.62 -1.61 -3.41
C GLY A 152 3.83 -1.04 -2.68
N GLY A 153 3.58 -0.11 -1.78
CA GLY A 153 4.63 0.57 -1.04
C GLY A 153 4.11 1.63 -0.08
N HIS A 154 4.91 2.68 0.16
CA HIS A 154 4.59 3.72 1.16
C HIS A 154 4.81 5.12 0.58
N PRO A 155 3.74 5.82 0.17
CA PRO A 155 3.84 7.15 -0.43
C PRO A 155 4.54 8.15 0.49
N GLU A 156 5.30 9.05 -0.12
CA GLU A 156 6.15 9.99 0.59
C GLU A 156 5.65 11.43 0.44
N PRO A 157 5.41 12.15 1.55
CA PRO A 157 4.98 13.55 1.54
C PRO A 157 5.82 14.48 0.66
N LYS A 158 7.13 14.22 0.52
CA LYS A 158 8.02 15.03 -0.33
C LYS A 158 7.62 15.06 -1.80
N ALA A 159 6.90 14.05 -2.30
CA ALA A 159 6.40 13.99 -3.68
C ALA A 159 5.41 15.13 -3.99
N VAL A 160 4.69 15.61 -2.97
CA VAL A 160 3.70 16.69 -3.07
C VAL A 160 4.14 17.98 -2.38
N ALA A 161 5.39 18.03 -1.89
CA ALA A 161 6.05 19.22 -1.38
C ALA A 161 7.46 19.38 -1.96
N PRO A 162 7.60 19.53 -3.29
CA PRO A 162 8.90 19.63 -3.93
C PRO A 162 9.69 20.84 -3.41
N GLY A 163 10.90 20.61 -2.93
CA GLY A 163 11.79 21.64 -2.36
C GLY A 163 11.58 21.93 -0.87
N GLY A 164 10.64 21.25 -0.21
CA GLY A 164 10.53 21.24 1.24
C GLY A 164 11.66 20.45 1.91
N ASP A 165 12.05 20.87 3.11
CA ASP A 165 12.90 20.06 3.99
C ASP A 165 12.05 18.92 4.57
N ASP A 166 12.31 17.69 4.13
CA ASP A 166 11.53 16.49 4.49
C ASP A 166 11.41 16.29 6.00
N GLU A 167 12.43 16.69 6.77
CA GLU A 167 12.43 16.55 8.24
C GLU A 167 11.59 17.62 8.94
N ARG A 168 11.28 18.73 8.27
CA ARG A 168 10.58 19.90 8.85
C ARG A 168 9.18 20.10 8.27
N LEU A 169 8.79 19.26 7.32
CA LEU A 169 7.49 19.30 6.67
C LEU A 169 6.38 19.04 7.68
N ARG A 170 5.35 19.89 7.69
CA ARG A 170 4.16 19.71 8.52
C ARG A 170 2.95 19.40 7.63
N PRO A 171 1.91 18.72 8.16
CA PRO A 171 0.66 18.49 7.43
C PRO A 171 0.06 19.77 6.85
N GLU A 172 0.17 20.89 7.56
CA GLU A 172 -0.38 22.19 7.15
C GLU A 172 0.35 22.81 5.94
N ASP A 173 1.56 22.35 5.62
CA ASP A 173 2.33 22.82 4.47
C ASP A 173 1.88 22.13 3.16
N LEU A 174 1.01 21.12 3.26
CA LEU A 174 0.55 20.28 2.15
C LEU A 174 -0.86 20.66 1.69
N GLN A 175 -1.11 20.49 0.38
CA GLN A 175 -2.44 20.68 -0.20
C GLN A 175 -3.22 19.35 -0.16
N PRO A 176 -4.41 19.30 0.47
CA PRO A 176 -5.18 18.06 0.60
C PRO A 176 -5.47 17.35 -0.73
N GLU A 177 -5.76 18.10 -1.79
CA GLU A 177 -6.06 17.56 -3.11
C GLU A 177 -4.83 16.92 -3.77
N LEU A 178 -3.63 17.47 -3.52
CA LEU A 178 -2.37 16.88 -3.99
C LEU A 178 -2.04 15.61 -3.21
N VAL A 179 -2.27 15.59 -1.89
CA VAL A 179 -2.09 14.38 -1.08
C VAL A 179 -3.05 13.28 -1.52
N ALA A 180 -4.33 13.59 -1.76
CA ALA A 180 -5.30 12.61 -2.26
C ALA A 180 -4.84 12.03 -3.60
N ARG A 181 -4.36 12.89 -4.52
CA ARG A 181 -3.82 12.47 -5.82
C ARG A 181 -2.58 11.60 -5.65
N GLU A 182 -1.65 11.96 -4.78
CA GLU A 182 -0.43 11.19 -4.51
C GLU A 182 -0.74 9.76 -4.06
N LEU A 183 -1.75 9.55 -3.21
CA LEU A 183 -2.12 8.18 -2.81
C LEU A 183 -2.55 7.29 -3.99
N TYR A 184 -3.14 7.88 -5.05
CA TYR A 184 -3.55 7.17 -6.26
C TYR A 184 -2.41 7.09 -7.29
N ASP A 185 -1.64 8.16 -7.44
CA ASP A 185 -0.52 8.19 -8.40
C ASP A 185 0.62 7.29 -7.91
N SER A 186 0.86 7.22 -6.59
CA SER A 186 1.92 6.41 -6.00
C SER A 186 1.70 4.93 -6.27
N ILE A 187 0.46 4.41 -6.16
CA ILE A 187 0.24 2.98 -6.42
C ILE A 187 0.49 2.61 -7.90
N LEU A 188 0.25 3.52 -8.84
CA LEU A 188 0.64 3.31 -10.24
C LEU A 188 2.16 3.36 -10.42
N ALA A 189 2.84 4.25 -9.69
CA ALA A 189 4.29 4.33 -9.67
C ALA A 189 4.92 3.05 -9.11
N GLU A 190 4.39 2.49 -8.01
CA GLU A 190 4.86 1.22 -7.44
C GLU A 190 4.68 0.06 -8.45
N ILE A 191 3.52 -0.03 -9.13
CA ILE A 191 3.33 -1.05 -10.18
C ILE A 191 4.35 -0.88 -11.31
N ARG A 192 4.64 0.36 -11.74
CA ARG A 192 5.67 0.63 -12.74
C ARG A 192 7.05 0.22 -12.25
N ASP A 193 7.39 0.55 -11.01
CA ASP A 193 8.76 0.42 -10.50
C ASP A 193 9.09 -1.03 -10.09
N GLU A 194 8.13 -1.75 -9.52
CA GLU A 194 8.27 -3.16 -9.10
C GLU A 194 7.96 -4.17 -10.21
N VAL A 195 6.94 -3.91 -11.04
CA VAL A 195 6.45 -4.87 -12.07
C VAL A 195 6.93 -4.50 -13.48
N ASN A 196 7.51 -3.31 -13.65
CA ASN A 196 7.99 -2.78 -14.93
C ASN A 196 6.88 -2.59 -15.98
N LEU A 197 5.67 -2.22 -15.53
CA LEU A 197 4.54 -1.98 -16.44
C LEU A 197 4.44 -0.51 -16.87
N PRO A 198 4.26 -0.23 -18.18
CA PRO A 198 3.98 1.13 -18.65
C PRO A 198 2.69 1.67 -18.05
N LEU A 199 2.70 2.92 -17.58
CA LEU A 199 1.51 3.58 -17.01
C LEU A 199 0.32 3.62 -18.00
N ALA A 200 0.59 3.70 -19.30
CA ALA A 200 -0.43 3.67 -20.35
C ALA A 200 -1.22 2.33 -20.41
N CYS A 201 -0.65 1.26 -19.86
CA CYS A 201 -1.27 -0.05 -19.74
C CYS A 201 -2.03 -0.24 -18.43
N LEU A 202 -2.16 0.78 -17.58
CA LEU A 202 -2.84 0.69 -16.29
C LEU A 202 -4.09 1.57 -16.27
N SER A 203 -5.20 1.04 -15.75
CA SER A 203 -6.41 1.84 -15.53
C SER A 203 -6.21 2.81 -14.37
N PRO A 204 -7.01 3.89 -14.28
CA PRO A 204 -7.08 4.68 -13.05
C PRO A 204 -7.36 3.77 -11.83
N PRO A 205 -6.65 3.94 -10.71
CA PRO A 205 -6.88 3.13 -9.51
C PRO A 205 -8.24 3.41 -8.90
N LEU A 206 -8.82 2.38 -8.31
CA LEU A 206 -10.06 2.48 -7.54
C LEU A 206 -9.82 1.96 -6.12
N LEU A 207 -10.02 2.79 -5.11
CA LEU A 207 -9.81 2.40 -3.72
C LEU A 207 -10.93 1.43 -3.27
N MET A 208 -10.54 0.21 -2.92
CA MET A 208 -11.44 -0.82 -2.40
C MET A 208 -11.74 -0.62 -0.92
N GLY A 209 -10.77 -0.15 -0.15
CA GLY A 209 -10.90 0.00 1.28
C GLY A 209 -9.54 0.15 1.97
N ILE A 210 -9.55 0.00 3.29
CA ILE A 210 -8.35 0.11 4.12
C ILE A 210 -8.27 -1.13 5.01
N ALA A 211 -7.17 -1.85 4.90
CA ALA A 211 -6.84 -2.99 5.76
C ALA A 211 -5.75 -2.61 6.76
N ARG A 212 -5.67 -3.34 7.87
CA ARG A 212 -4.66 -3.19 8.91
C ARG A 212 -3.86 -4.46 9.04
N ASN A 213 -2.54 -4.34 9.09
CA ASN A 213 -1.61 -5.41 9.42
C ASN A 213 -1.46 -5.51 10.95
N ASN A 214 -2.15 -6.45 11.58
CA ASN A 214 -2.12 -6.65 13.03
C ASN A 214 -0.78 -7.22 13.52
N THR A 215 0.01 -7.86 12.65
CA THR A 215 1.39 -8.29 12.96
C THR A 215 2.37 -7.12 13.05
N SER A 216 2.00 -5.96 12.48
CA SER A 216 2.74 -4.70 12.52
C SER A 216 1.99 -3.65 13.37
N ALA A 217 1.45 -4.12 14.50
CA ALA A 217 0.69 -3.33 15.47
C ALA A 217 -0.49 -2.53 14.88
N GLY A 218 -1.12 -3.06 13.83
CA GLY A 218 -2.29 -2.46 13.20
C GLY A 218 -1.96 -1.46 12.08
N ARG A 219 -0.71 -1.37 11.61
CA ARG A 219 -0.31 -0.46 10.52
C ARG A 219 -1.28 -0.55 9.34
N PRO A 220 -1.85 0.58 8.87
CA PRO A 220 -2.86 0.58 7.82
C PRO A 220 -2.25 0.59 6.41
N SER A 221 -3.03 0.10 5.45
CA SER A 221 -2.76 0.14 4.01
C SER A 221 -4.05 0.42 3.24
N ALA A 222 -4.00 1.37 2.32
CA ALA A 222 -5.08 1.65 1.38
C ALA A 222 -4.96 0.71 0.18
N GLU A 223 -5.97 -0.12 -0.03
CA GLU A 223 -5.92 -1.18 -1.03
C GLU A 223 -6.74 -0.80 -2.26
N PHE A 224 -6.08 -0.79 -3.42
CA PHE A 224 -6.63 -0.37 -4.69
C PHE A 224 -6.89 -1.56 -5.61
N TYR A 225 -7.81 -1.35 -6.55
CA TYR A 225 -7.99 -2.20 -7.71
C TYR A 225 -7.48 -1.48 -8.95
N VAL A 226 -6.66 -2.18 -9.75
CA VAL A 226 -6.09 -1.66 -11.00
C VAL A 226 -6.21 -2.74 -12.07
N ARG A 227 -6.64 -2.35 -13.28
CA ARG A 227 -6.67 -3.23 -14.45
C ARG A 227 -5.46 -2.96 -15.33
N CYS A 228 -4.92 -4.02 -15.92
CA CYS A 228 -3.88 -3.94 -16.94
C CYS A 228 -4.43 -4.37 -18.30
N SER A 229 -4.01 -3.68 -19.37
CA SER A 229 -4.39 -4.05 -20.74
C SER A 229 -3.53 -5.16 -21.33
N LEU A 230 -2.44 -5.51 -20.67
CA LEU A 230 -1.55 -6.59 -21.07
C LEU A 230 -2.03 -7.92 -20.48
N ASP A 231 -1.76 -9.01 -21.18
CA ASP A 231 -1.96 -10.35 -20.63
C ASP A 231 -0.85 -10.75 -19.64
N SER A 232 -1.05 -11.85 -18.92
CA SER A 232 -0.10 -12.33 -17.92
C SER A 232 1.28 -12.70 -18.48
N GLU A 233 1.37 -13.10 -19.75
CA GLU A 233 2.64 -13.43 -20.40
C GLU A 233 3.43 -12.17 -20.75
N GLU A 234 2.76 -11.16 -21.31
CA GLU A 234 3.34 -9.84 -21.58
C GLU A 234 3.83 -9.17 -20.28
N VAL A 235 3.02 -9.22 -19.22
CA VAL A 235 3.38 -8.73 -17.88
C VAL A 235 4.63 -9.46 -17.36
N ARG A 236 4.69 -10.78 -17.50
CA ARG A 236 5.85 -11.58 -17.08
C ARG A 236 7.11 -11.21 -17.85
N VAL A 237 7.00 -11.00 -19.16
CA VAL A 237 8.14 -10.58 -20.01
C VAL A 237 8.68 -9.23 -19.55
N LEU A 238 7.81 -8.25 -19.30
CA LEU A 238 8.21 -6.93 -18.81
C LEU A 238 8.85 -7.00 -17.43
N TYR A 239 8.27 -7.74 -16.49
CA TYR A 239 8.85 -7.97 -15.17
C TYR A 239 10.27 -8.55 -15.26
N LEU A 240 10.48 -9.55 -16.13
CA LEU A 240 11.79 -10.20 -16.29
C LEU A 240 12.84 -9.33 -17.00
N GLN A 241 12.42 -8.29 -17.74
CA GLN A 241 13.33 -7.27 -18.26
C GLN A 241 13.90 -6.39 -17.13
N GLY A 242 13.29 -6.43 -15.95
CA GLY A 242 13.64 -5.66 -14.76
C GLY A 242 13.00 -4.27 -14.76
N GLY A 243 12.78 -3.72 -13.57
CA GLY A 243 12.39 -2.34 -13.33
C GLY A 243 13.37 -1.64 -12.38
N PRO A 244 13.11 -0.37 -12.04
CA PRO A 244 13.85 0.38 -11.01
C PRO A 244 14.10 -0.42 -9.72
N GLU A 245 13.11 -1.22 -9.30
CA GLU A 245 13.15 -1.98 -8.03
C GLU A 245 13.15 -3.51 -8.24
N ALA A 246 13.79 -3.99 -9.31
CA ALA A 246 13.86 -5.42 -9.67
C ALA A 246 14.46 -6.35 -8.60
N GLN A 247 15.01 -5.81 -7.52
CA GLN A 247 15.67 -6.55 -6.43
C GLN A 247 14.73 -6.81 -5.23
N GLU A 248 13.59 -6.11 -5.16
CA GLU A 248 12.66 -6.22 -4.05
C GLU A 248 11.84 -7.52 -4.08
N SER A 249 11.64 -8.08 -5.28
CA SER A 249 10.99 -9.36 -5.50
C SER A 249 11.88 -10.32 -6.30
N THR A 250 11.67 -11.62 -6.08
CA THR A 250 12.45 -12.71 -6.71
C THR A 250 11.67 -13.43 -7.80
N ASN A 251 10.34 -13.27 -7.81
CA ASN A 251 9.47 -13.91 -8.80
C ASN A 251 8.12 -13.20 -8.89
N ILE A 252 7.49 -13.29 -10.05
CA ILE A 252 6.11 -12.87 -10.28
C ILE A 252 5.20 -14.10 -10.25
N VAL A 253 4.02 -13.97 -9.65
CA VAL A 253 3.04 -15.04 -9.47
C VAL A 253 1.69 -14.57 -9.99
N PHE A 254 1.02 -15.43 -10.76
CA PHE A 254 -0.29 -15.15 -11.32
C PHE A 254 -1.33 -16.07 -10.68
N ILE A 255 -2.43 -15.50 -10.20
CA ILE A 255 -3.57 -16.24 -9.64
C ILE A 255 -4.83 -15.83 -10.39
N PRO A 256 -5.60 -16.77 -10.98
CA PRO A 256 -6.83 -16.44 -11.68
C PRO A 256 -7.78 -15.58 -10.83
N ARG A 257 -8.36 -14.53 -11.42
CA ARG A 257 -9.26 -13.56 -10.78
C ARG A 257 -10.38 -14.26 -10.03
N GLU A 258 -10.96 -15.30 -10.61
CA GLU A 258 -12.07 -16.07 -10.04
C GLU A 258 -11.66 -16.76 -8.74
N ARG A 259 -10.38 -17.17 -8.63
CA ARG A 259 -9.83 -17.80 -7.42
C ARG A 259 -9.58 -16.81 -6.30
N LEU A 260 -9.37 -15.51 -6.58
CA LEU A 260 -9.11 -14.50 -5.54
C LEU A 260 -10.23 -14.45 -4.50
N SER A 261 -11.49 -14.57 -4.95
CA SER A 261 -12.68 -14.58 -4.08
C SER A 261 -12.69 -15.73 -3.06
N THR A 262 -11.99 -16.83 -3.35
CA THR A 262 -11.95 -18.05 -2.51
C THR A 262 -10.57 -18.34 -1.94
N LEU A 263 -9.58 -17.46 -2.16
CA LEU A 263 -8.18 -17.73 -1.84
C LEU A 263 -7.94 -17.98 -0.34
N GLU A 264 -8.71 -17.31 0.53
CA GLU A 264 -8.67 -17.54 1.98
C GLU A 264 -9.02 -18.98 2.40
N ARG A 265 -9.74 -19.73 1.55
CA ARG A 265 -10.06 -21.14 1.80
C ARG A 265 -8.91 -22.08 1.45
N ASP A 266 -7.97 -21.63 0.63
CA ASP A 266 -6.76 -22.36 0.27
C ASP A 266 -5.66 -22.01 1.26
N SER A 267 -5.60 -22.74 2.38
CA SER A 267 -4.66 -22.46 3.46
C SER A 267 -3.19 -22.56 3.03
N SER A 268 -2.88 -23.28 1.95
CA SER A 268 -1.52 -23.39 1.43
C SER A 268 -1.05 -22.07 0.83
N VAL A 269 -1.84 -21.48 -0.07
CA VAL A 269 -1.52 -20.20 -0.71
C VAL A 269 -1.75 -19.05 0.26
N TRP A 270 -2.85 -19.07 1.02
CA TRP A 270 -3.17 -18.01 1.98
C TRP A 270 -2.12 -17.87 3.09
N GLY A 271 -1.54 -18.99 3.53
CA GLY A 271 -0.46 -19.00 4.52
C GLY A 271 0.86 -18.40 4.03
N GLU A 272 1.03 -18.30 2.70
CA GLU A 272 2.20 -17.68 2.08
C GLU A 272 2.03 -16.17 1.85
N LEU A 273 0.79 -15.66 1.86
CA LEU A 273 0.53 -14.23 1.69
C LEU A 273 0.98 -13.45 2.93
N CYS A 274 1.61 -12.30 2.70
CA CYS A 274 1.83 -11.33 3.77
C CYS A 274 0.50 -10.62 4.13
N PRO A 275 0.43 -9.96 5.31
CA PRO A 275 -0.81 -9.34 5.78
C PRO A 275 -1.39 -8.25 4.85
N SER A 276 -0.56 -7.44 4.17
CA SER A 276 -1.05 -6.45 3.18
C SER A 276 -1.79 -7.13 2.02
N ALA A 277 -1.16 -8.14 1.40
CA ALA A 277 -1.79 -8.94 0.35
C ALA A 277 -3.08 -9.62 0.80
N LYS A 278 -3.10 -10.20 2.01
CA LYS A 278 -4.33 -10.75 2.59
C LYS A 278 -5.43 -9.69 2.70
N GLY A 279 -5.09 -8.48 3.13
CA GLY A 279 -6.00 -7.34 3.21
C GLY A 279 -6.61 -6.97 1.85
N GLY A 280 -5.78 -6.80 0.82
CA GLY A 280 -6.21 -6.51 -0.54
C GLY A 280 -7.12 -7.59 -1.13
N VAL A 281 -6.72 -8.86 -1.03
CA VAL A 281 -7.52 -10.01 -1.52
C VAL A 281 -8.85 -10.12 -0.77
N ARG A 282 -8.86 -9.89 0.55
CA ARG A 282 -10.09 -9.92 1.35
C ARG A 282 -11.05 -8.80 0.93
N LEU A 283 -10.56 -7.60 0.69
CA LEU A 283 -11.37 -6.49 0.17
C LEU A 283 -11.95 -6.81 -1.21
N PHE A 284 -11.13 -7.35 -2.12
CA PHE A 284 -11.58 -7.79 -3.44
C PHE A 284 -12.69 -8.85 -3.34
N SER A 285 -12.52 -9.86 -2.48
CA SER A 285 -13.53 -10.91 -2.24
C SER A 285 -14.87 -10.35 -1.75
N LEU A 286 -14.85 -9.33 -0.89
CA LEU A 286 -16.06 -8.68 -0.36
C LEU A 286 -16.79 -7.81 -1.39
N LEU A 287 -16.04 -7.14 -2.27
CA LEU A 287 -16.60 -6.27 -3.31
C LEU A 287 -17.09 -7.05 -4.54
N GLY A 288 -16.67 -8.31 -4.68
CA GLY A 288 -17.19 -9.27 -5.64
C GLY A 288 -16.33 -9.41 -6.90
N PRO A 289 -16.49 -10.53 -7.62
CA PRO A 289 -15.64 -10.86 -8.76
C PRO A 289 -15.86 -9.93 -9.96
N ASP A 290 -16.98 -9.22 -10.05
CA ASP A 290 -17.34 -8.32 -11.17
C ASP A 290 -16.76 -6.89 -11.00
N LEU A 291 -15.87 -6.70 -10.02
CA LEU A 291 -15.26 -5.41 -9.70
C LEU A 291 -14.64 -4.73 -10.93
N GLY A 292 -15.19 -3.57 -11.30
CA GLY A 292 -14.70 -2.77 -12.42
C GLY A 292 -15.02 -3.32 -13.82
N ASP A 293 -15.88 -4.34 -13.95
CA ASP A 293 -16.34 -4.85 -15.26
C ASP A 293 -17.34 -3.89 -15.92
N ASP A 294 -18.07 -3.09 -15.13
CA ASP A 294 -19.00 -2.06 -15.61
C ASP A 294 -18.32 -0.80 -16.18
N ARG A 295 -16.99 -0.67 -16.05
CA ARG A 295 -16.22 0.47 -16.59
C ARG A 295 -15.44 0.02 -17.82
N PRO A 296 -15.94 0.24 -19.05
CA PRO A 296 -15.18 -0.07 -20.25
C PRO A 296 -13.90 0.76 -20.29
N TRP A 297 -12.75 0.09 -20.19
CA TRP A 297 -11.43 0.69 -20.34
C TRP A 297 -10.68 -0.05 -21.43
N ARG A 298 -10.26 0.69 -22.46
CA ARG A 298 -9.35 0.18 -23.50
C ARG A 298 -7.99 0.82 -23.23
N GLY A 299 -7.13 0.13 -22.50
CA GLY A 299 -5.72 0.50 -22.43
C GLY A 299 -5.09 0.42 -23.81
N GLY A 300 -4.06 1.22 -24.05
CA GLY A 300 -3.45 1.36 -25.36
C GLY A 300 -1.93 1.41 -25.27
N VAL A 301 -1.30 0.37 -25.80
CA VAL A 301 0.05 0.43 -26.38
C VAL A 301 0.03 -0.51 -27.60
N GLU A 302 0.24 0.03 -28.80
CA GLU A 302 0.77 -0.79 -29.89
C GLU A 302 2.19 -1.16 -29.48
N LEU A 303 2.38 -2.38 -28.97
CA LEU A 303 3.72 -2.93 -28.81
C LEU A 303 4.34 -2.90 -30.20
N ALA A 304 5.36 -2.05 -30.38
CA ALA A 304 6.03 -1.87 -31.66
C ALA A 304 6.42 -3.25 -32.20
N GLY A 305 5.68 -3.67 -33.23
CA GLY A 305 5.86 -4.97 -33.85
C GLY A 305 7.32 -5.13 -34.24
N GLY A 306 7.96 -6.17 -33.69
CA GLY A 306 9.26 -6.63 -34.15
C GLY A 306 9.21 -6.75 -35.66
N ASN A 307 9.99 -5.92 -36.32
CA ASN A 307 10.05 -5.77 -37.76
C ASN A 307 10.48 -7.11 -38.38
N THR A 308 9.52 -7.95 -38.76
CA THR A 308 9.73 -9.12 -39.62
C THR A 308 9.81 -8.66 -41.06
N ASN A 309 10.86 -7.93 -41.41
CA ASN A 309 11.25 -7.82 -42.82
C ASN A 309 12.25 -8.93 -43.14
N GLY A 310 11.67 -10.05 -43.58
CA GLY A 310 12.38 -11.02 -44.39
C GLY A 310 12.76 -10.44 -45.75
N THR A 311 13.98 -10.78 -46.16
CA THR A 311 14.40 -11.11 -47.53
C THR A 311 13.99 -10.20 -48.69
N SER A 312 14.98 -9.48 -49.20
CA SER A 312 15.45 -9.65 -50.59
C SER A 312 16.95 -9.35 -50.65
#